data_AF-A0A9E5SRA7-F1
#
_entry.id   AF-A0A9E5SRA7-F1
#
_cell.length_a   1.000
_cell.length_b   1.000
_cell.length_c   1.000
_cell.angle_alpha   90.00
_cell.angle_beta   90.00
_cell.angle_gamma   90.00
#
_symmetry.space_group_name_H-M   'P 1'
#
loop_
_entity.id
_entity.type
_entity.pdbx_description
1 polymer ?
#
loop_
_entity_poly.entity_id
_entity_poly.type
_entity_poly.pdbx_seq_one_letter_code
_entity_poly.pdbx_strand_id
1 'polypeptide(L)'
;MDAPGKTFLKVVSILFIIFGAIAVIVSIIALIGATVAAALIPLAGILIVGTIILLVVSVLELVLGIVGLKKCGDPSQANFFIITGIILCVLALVSLIFSIAAGGFNVTSLIGFVLPILYIVGGSMNKKAASPSA
;
A
#
# COMPACT_ATOMS: atom_id res chain seq x y z
N MET A 1 -20.15 -16.60 -12.53
CA MET A 1 -18.76 -17.07 -12.44
C MET A 1 -18.18 -16.53 -11.14
N ASP A 2 -18.10 -17.37 -10.11
CA ASP A 2 -17.49 -16.97 -8.84
C ASP A 2 -15.98 -16.91 -9.00
N ALA A 3 -15.40 -15.71 -8.83
CA ALA A 3 -13.97 -15.53 -8.90
C ALA A 3 -13.32 -16.05 -7.60
N PRO A 4 -12.43 -17.08 -7.66
CA PRO A 4 -11.91 -17.75 -6.46
C PRO A 4 -11.03 -16.84 -5.60
N GLY A 5 -10.41 -15.81 -6.18
CA GLY A 5 -9.62 -14.81 -5.45
C GLY A 5 -10.45 -13.68 -4.83
N LYS A 6 -11.77 -13.61 -5.06
CA LYS A 6 -12.63 -12.49 -4.63
C LYS A 6 -12.55 -12.22 -3.13
N THR A 7 -12.59 -13.26 -2.30
CA THR A 7 -12.55 -13.11 -0.84
C THR A 7 -11.21 -12.56 -0.37
N PHE A 8 -10.10 -13.07 -0.90
CA PHE A 8 -8.76 -12.56 -0.60
C PHE A 8 -8.63 -11.09 -1.00
N LEU A 9 -8.98 -10.76 -2.25
CA LEU A 9 -8.90 -9.38 -2.76
C LEU A 9 -9.81 -8.42 -1.99
N LYS A 10 -10.99 -8.88 -1.54
CA LYS A 10 -11.90 -8.10 -0.70
C LYS A 10 -11.26 -7.80 0.66
N VAL A 11 -10.70 -8.80 1.34
CA VAL A 11 -10.04 -8.60 2.64
C VAL A 11 -8.85 -7.66 2.51
N VAL A 12 -7.98 -7.87 1.51
CA VAL A 12 -6.80 -7.01 1.31
C VAL A 12 -7.21 -5.57 0.97
N SER A 13 -8.23 -5.38 0.14
CA SER A 13 -8.74 -4.04 -0.19
C SER A 13 -9.31 -3.31 1.04
N ILE A 14 -10.03 -4.04 1.91
CA ILE A 14 -10.52 -3.49 3.18
C ILE A 14 -9.35 -3.11 4.09
N LEU A 15 -8.30 -3.93 4.16
CA LEU A 15 -7.10 -3.62 4.94
C LEU A 15 -6.40 -2.35 4.41
N PHE A 16 -6.28 -2.18 3.09
CA PHE A 16 -5.75 -0.93 2.50
C PHE A 16 -6.61 0.28 2.87
N ILE A 17 -7.94 0.16 2.93
CA ILE A 17 -8.80 1.26 3.35
C ILE A 17 -8.55 1.61 4.83
N ILE A 18 -8.47 0.61 5.71
CA ILE A 18 -8.26 0.84 7.14
C ILE A 18 -6.89 1.45 7.39
N PHE A 19 -5.82 0.86 6.82
CA PHE A 19 -4.46 1.36 6.99
C PHE A 19 -4.27 2.73 6.33
N GLY A 20 -4.83 2.96 5.15
CA GLY A 20 -4.78 4.26 4.49
C GLY A 20 -5.53 5.34 5.29
N ALA A 21 -6.67 5.03 5.89
CA ALA A 21 -7.40 5.97 6.74
C ALA A 21 -6.59 6.34 8.00
N ILE A 22 -5.99 5.34 8.65
CA ILE A 22 -5.09 5.56 9.80
C ILE A 22 -3.88 6.40 9.36
N ALA A 23 -3.25 6.07 8.23
CA ALA A 23 -2.09 6.77 7.70
C ALA A 23 -2.41 8.24 7.36
N VAL A 24 -3.59 8.53 6.83
CA VAL A 24 -4.06 9.92 6.63
C VAL A 24 -4.14 10.66 7.97
N ILE A 25 -4.76 10.07 9.00
CA ILE A 25 -4.86 10.72 10.32
C ILE A 25 -3.46 10.96 10.91
N VAL A 26 -2.61 9.95 10.88
CA VAL A 26 -1.23 10.03 11.39
C VAL A 26 -0.41 11.06 10.62
N SER A 27 -0.54 11.12 9.29
CA SER A 27 0.20 12.08 8.46
C SER A 27 -0.24 13.52 8.69
N ILE A 28 -1.52 13.77 8.99
CA ILE A 28 -2.01 15.11 9.39
C ILE A 28 -1.41 15.51 10.74
N ILE A 29 -1.41 14.61 11.72
CA ILE A 29 -0.78 14.86 13.03
C ILE A 29 0.72 15.11 12.86
N ALA A 30 1.40 14.29 12.04
CA ALA A 30 2.81 14.43 11.75
C ALA A 30 3.13 15.76 11.05
N LEU A 31 2.25 16.24 10.15
CA LEU A 31 2.39 17.55 9.50
C LEU A 31 2.32 18.68 10.52
N ILE A 32 1.39 18.63 11.48
CA ILE A 32 1.32 19.61 12.58
C ILE A 32 2.60 19.55 13.43
N GLY A 33 3.09 18.35 13.74
CA GLY A 33 4.36 18.19 14.45
C GLY A 33 5.56 18.75 13.66
N ALA A 34 5.57 18.55 12.34
CA ALA A 34 6.63 19.03 11.46
C ALA A 34 6.65 20.56 11.33
N THR A 35 5.49 21.23 11.33
CA THR A 35 5.43 22.70 11.29
C THR A 35 5.92 23.31 12.60
N VAL A 36 5.59 22.71 13.74
CA VAL A 36 6.15 23.12 15.04
C VAL A 36 7.66 22.91 15.06
N ALA A 37 8.16 21.75 14.64
CA ALA A 37 9.59 21.47 14.60
C ALA A 37 10.37 22.42 13.66
N ALA A 38 9.79 22.77 12.51
CA ALA A 38 10.37 23.71 11.55
C ALA A 38 10.53 25.14 12.10
N ALA A 39 9.73 25.53 13.10
CA ALA A 39 9.88 26.82 13.77
C ALA A 39 11.02 26.85 14.80
N LEU A 40 11.49 25.68 15.28
CA LEU A 40 12.53 25.58 16.30
C LEU A 40 13.89 25.12 15.77
N ILE A 41 13.91 24.34 14.68
CA ILE A 41 15.13 23.68 14.18
C ILE A 41 15.42 24.12 12.74
N PRO A 42 16.56 24.79 12.47
CA PRO A 42 17.01 25.07 11.11
C PRO A 42 17.14 23.75 10.32
N LEU A 43 16.70 23.73 9.06
CA LEU A 43 16.57 22.55 8.17
C LEU A 43 15.38 21.60 8.43
N ALA A 44 14.60 21.75 9.50
CA ALA A 44 13.41 20.89 9.71
C ALA A 44 12.28 21.10 8.69
N GLY A 45 12.37 22.11 7.81
CA GLY A 45 11.49 22.26 6.66
C GLY A 45 11.47 21.04 5.71
N ILE A 46 12.55 20.24 5.68
CA ILE A 46 12.58 18.96 4.95
C ILE A 46 11.54 17.96 5.48
N LEU A 47 11.23 18.02 6.79
CA LEU A 47 10.22 17.16 7.42
C LEU A 47 8.82 17.49 6.93
N ILE A 48 8.53 18.78 6.70
CA ILE A 48 7.24 19.20 6.12
C ILE A 48 7.06 18.55 4.75
N VAL A 49 8.07 18.63 3.89
CA VAL A 49 8.05 17.99 2.56
C VAL A 49 7.83 16.48 2.68
N GLY A 50 8.56 15.82 3.59
CA GLY A 50 8.39 14.39 3.86
C GLY A 50 6.98 14.02 4.31
N THR A 51 6.38 14.79 5.22
CA THR A 51 5.01 14.55 5.70
C THR A 51 3.95 14.79 4.63
N ILE A 52 4.15 15.75 3.72
CA ILE A 52 3.26 15.97 2.57
C ILE A 52 3.33 14.77 1.62
N ILE A 53 4.52 14.25 1.34
CA ILE A 53 4.67 13.05 0.51
C ILE A 53 3.95 11.86 1.17
N LEU A 54 4.11 11.66 2.48
CA LEU A 54 3.41 10.62 3.22
C LEU A 54 1.89 10.77 3.14
N LEU A 55 1.37 12.00 3.24
CA LEU A 55 -0.06 12.28 3.08
C LEU A 55 -0.56 11.90 1.69
N VAL A 56 0.17 12.27 0.63
CA VAL A 56 -0.18 11.91 -0.75
C VAL A 56 -0.20 10.39 -0.92
N VAL A 57 0.82 9.68 -0.43
CA VAL A 57 0.88 8.21 -0.49
C VAL A 57 -0.30 7.58 0.26
N SER A 58 -0.66 8.11 1.43
CA SER A 58 -1.78 7.61 2.24
C SER A 58 -3.13 7.75 1.51
N VAL A 59 -3.33 8.86 0.81
CA VAL A 59 -4.52 9.07 -0.04
C VAL A 59 -4.53 8.11 -1.23
N LEU A 60 -3.38 7.87 -1.86
CA LEU A 60 -3.27 6.89 -2.94
C LEU A 60 -3.61 5.48 -2.46
N GLU A 61 -3.16 5.07 -1.28
CA GLU A 61 -3.52 3.78 -0.67
C GLU A 61 -5.02 3.64 -0.43
N LEU A 62 -5.67 4.69 0.08
CA LEU A 62 -7.14 4.74 0.21
C LEU A 62 -7.84 4.54 -1.13
N VAL A 63 -7.39 5.25 -2.17
CA VAL A 63 -7.97 5.14 -3.52
C VAL A 63 -7.76 3.73 -4.07
N LEU A 64 -6.56 3.16 -3.94
CA LEU A 64 -6.26 1.80 -4.37
C LEU A 64 -7.10 0.76 -3.61
N GLY A 65 -7.34 0.97 -2.32
CA GLY A 65 -8.23 0.13 -1.51
C GLY A 65 -9.69 0.21 -1.97
N ILE A 66 -10.23 1.41 -2.22
CA ILE A 66 -11.62 1.58 -2.70
C ILE A 66 -11.79 1.01 -4.11
N VAL A 67 -10.86 1.32 -5.03
CA VAL A 67 -10.87 0.80 -6.40
C VAL A 67 -10.70 -0.71 -6.41
N GLY A 68 -9.80 -1.25 -5.58
CA GLY A 68 -9.62 -2.68 -5.36
C GLY A 68 -10.89 -3.36 -4.87
N LEU A 69 -11.58 -2.77 -3.90
CA LEU A 69 -12.82 -3.32 -3.35
C LEU A 69 -13.94 -3.37 -4.40
N LYS A 70 -14.01 -2.37 -5.30
CA LYS A 70 -14.97 -2.36 -6.41
C LYS A 70 -14.63 -3.42 -7.47
N LYS A 71 -13.35 -3.62 -7.76
CA LYS A 71 -12.88 -4.52 -8.82
C LYS A 71 -12.69 -5.97 -8.37
N CYS A 72 -12.73 -6.28 -7.07
CA CYS A 72 -12.38 -7.61 -6.55
C CYS A 72 -13.32 -8.73 -7.00
N GLY A 73 -14.53 -8.39 -7.43
CA GLY A 73 -15.52 -9.32 -7.97
C GLY A 73 -15.38 -9.61 -9.46
N ASP A 74 -14.53 -8.87 -10.19
CA ASP A 74 -14.37 -9.02 -11.63
C ASP A 74 -13.04 -9.72 -11.96
N PRO A 75 -13.08 -10.97 -12.43
CA PRO A 75 -11.87 -11.72 -12.77
C PRO A 75 -11.16 -11.15 -14.02
N SER A 76 -11.82 -10.34 -14.85
CA SER A 76 -11.20 -9.63 -15.98
C SER A 76 -10.17 -8.58 -15.50
N GLN A 77 -10.37 -8.04 -14.30
CA GLN A 77 -9.48 -7.06 -13.68
C GLN A 77 -8.32 -7.73 -12.90
N ALA A 78 -8.10 -9.04 -13.05
CA ALA A 78 -7.02 -9.76 -12.36
C ALA A 78 -5.63 -9.12 -12.57
N ASN A 79 -5.34 -8.63 -13.79
CA ASN A 79 -4.08 -7.96 -14.09
C ASN A 79 -3.90 -6.67 -13.28
N PHE A 80 -4.98 -5.94 -12.97
CA PHE A 80 -4.90 -4.73 -12.13
C PHE A 80 -4.36 -5.08 -10.74
N PHE A 81 -4.85 -6.15 -10.10
CA PHE A 81 -4.39 -6.58 -8.78
C PHE A 81 -2.94 -7.08 -8.80
N ILE A 82 -2.54 -7.84 -9.83
CA ILE A 82 -1.17 -8.33 -9.98
C ILE A 82 -0.20 -7.15 -10.19
N ILE A 83 -0.49 -6.25 -11.12
CA ILE A 83 0.38 -5.10 -11.43
C ILE A 83 0.48 -4.18 -10.21
N THR A 84 -0.66 -3.85 -9.59
CA THR A 84 -0.68 -2.99 -8.39
C THR A 84 0.08 -3.65 -7.24
N GLY A 85 -0.10 -4.96 -7.02
CA GLY A 85 0.63 -5.70 -6.01
C GLY A 85 2.13 -5.70 -6.27
N ILE A 86 2.58 -5.88 -7.51
CA ILE A 86 4.00 -5.81 -7.88
C ILE A 86 4.57 -4.42 -7.61
N ILE A 87 3.86 -3.35 -8.02
CA ILE A 87 4.30 -1.97 -7.78
C ILE A 87 4.48 -1.70 -6.29
N LEU A 88 3.49 -2.10 -5.47
CA LEU A 88 3.56 -1.94 -4.02
C LEU A 88 4.68 -2.78 -3.39
N CYS A 89 4.93 -3.97 -3.92
CA CYS A 89 6.00 -4.85 -3.47
C CYS A 89 7.38 -4.25 -3.77
N VAL A 90 7.58 -3.69 -4.97
CA VAL A 90 8.82 -2.98 -5.35
C VAL A 90 9.02 -1.74 -4.48
N LEU A 91 7.95 -0.97 -4.22
CA LEU A 91 8.03 0.20 -3.35
C LEU A 91 8.46 -0.19 -1.93
N ALA A 92 7.87 -1.25 -1.38
CA ALA A 92 8.27 -1.79 -0.07
C ALA A 92 9.72 -2.30 -0.06
N LEU A 93 10.21 -2.94 -1.15
CA LEU A 93 11.61 -3.36 -1.27
C LEU A 93 12.56 -2.15 -1.25
N VAL A 94 12.23 -1.10 -1.98
CA VAL A 94 13.04 0.14 -1.98
C VAL A 94 13.09 0.73 -0.59
N SER A 95 11.94 0.86 0.09
CA SER A 95 11.88 1.34 1.48
C SER A 95 12.70 0.47 2.44
N LEU A 96 12.68 -0.85 2.28
CA LEU A 96 13.48 -1.78 3.08
C LEU A 96 14.99 -1.55 2.85
N ILE A 97 15.44 -1.38 1.61
CA ILE A 97 16.85 -1.12 1.29
C ILE A 97 17.32 0.19 1.95
N PHE A 98 16.52 1.26 1.86
CA PHE A 98 16.82 2.52 2.54
C PHE A 98 16.87 2.35 4.07
N SER A 99 15.93 1.59 4.64
CA SER A 99 15.91 1.30 6.07
C SER A 99 17.15 0.52 6.52
N ILE A 100 17.60 -0.47 5.74
CA ILE A 100 18.85 -1.21 6.00
C ILE A 100 20.06 -0.28 5.91
N ALA A 101 20.13 0.56 4.88
CA ALA A 101 21.23 1.52 4.70
C ALA A 101 21.32 2.53 5.84
N ALA A 102 20.19 2.88 6.46
CA ALA A 102 20.11 3.72 7.66
C ALA A 102 20.37 2.94 8.98
N GLY A 103 20.76 1.66 8.92
CA GLY A 103 21.06 0.82 10.08
C GLY A 103 19.84 0.22 10.78
N GLY A 104 18.64 0.32 10.19
CA GLY A 104 17.36 -0.01 10.81
C GLY A 104 16.76 -1.37 10.43
N PHE A 105 17.54 -2.36 10.02
CA PHE A 105 16.98 -3.66 9.63
C PHE A 105 16.25 -4.33 10.80
N ASN A 106 14.97 -4.67 10.57
CA ASN A 106 14.14 -5.35 11.55
C ASN A 106 13.27 -6.39 10.84
N VAL A 107 13.13 -7.59 11.41
CA VAL A 107 12.29 -8.67 10.84
C VAL A 107 10.83 -8.21 10.74
N THR A 108 10.41 -7.42 11.73
CA THR A 108 9.59 -6.20 11.57
C THR A 108 9.01 -5.88 10.20
N SER A 109 9.94 -5.39 9.39
CA SER A 109 9.72 -4.70 8.13
C SER A 109 9.22 -5.64 7.02
N LEU A 110 9.36 -6.97 7.20
CA LEU A 110 8.85 -7.96 6.27
C LEU A 110 7.31 -8.03 6.27
N ILE A 111 6.65 -7.58 7.35
CA ILE A 111 5.19 -7.53 7.44
C ILE A 111 4.60 -6.61 6.38
N GLY A 112 5.33 -5.56 5.98
CA GLY A 112 4.90 -4.63 4.91
C GLY A 112 4.69 -5.29 3.55
N PHE A 113 5.27 -6.48 3.32
CA PHE A 113 5.13 -7.22 2.07
C PHE A 113 3.89 -8.12 2.03
N VAL A 114 3.26 -8.40 3.18
CA VAL A 114 2.14 -9.33 3.26
C VAL A 114 0.97 -8.86 2.39
N LEU A 115 0.59 -7.57 2.46
CA LEU A 115 -0.52 -7.04 1.67
C LEU A 115 -0.24 -7.05 0.16
N PRO A 116 0.92 -6.56 -0.33
CA PRO A 116 1.29 -6.70 -1.74
C PRO A 116 1.26 -8.14 -2.25
N ILE A 117 1.82 -9.09 -1.49
CA ILE A 117 1.87 -10.51 -1.88
C ILE A 117 0.45 -11.07 -1.97
N LEU A 118 -0.43 -10.79 -1.00
CA LEU A 118 -1.82 -11.23 -1.05
C LEU A 118 -2.58 -10.64 -2.25
N TYR A 119 -2.27 -9.41 -2.65
CA TYR A 119 -2.82 -8.80 -3.87
C TYR A 119 -2.39 -9.55 -5.14
N ILE A 120 -1.11 -9.93 -5.24
CA ILE A 120 -0.57 -10.71 -6.36
C ILE A 120 -1.21 -12.11 -6.39
N VAL A 121 -1.33 -12.78 -5.25
CA VAL A 121 -1.92 -14.12 -5.14
C VAL A 121 -3.40 -14.09 -5.51
N GLY A 122 -4.18 -13.19 -4.91
CA GLY A 122 -5.61 -13.04 -5.22
C GLY A 122 -5.86 -12.67 -6.69
N GLY A 123 -5.01 -11.81 -7.27
CA GLY A 123 -5.04 -11.50 -8.69
C GLY A 123 -4.69 -12.69 -9.58
N SER A 124 -3.67 -13.47 -9.21
CA SER A 124 -3.25 -14.67 -9.95
C SER A 124 -4.32 -15.77 -9.94
N MET A 125 -5.03 -15.94 -8.81
CA MET A 125 -6.17 -16.85 -8.71
C MET A 125 -7.30 -16.44 -9.67
N ASN A 126 -7.64 -15.15 -9.73
CA ASN A 126 -8.65 -14.64 -10.64
C ASN A 126 -8.21 -14.77 -12.12
N LYS A 127 -6.93 -14.56 -12.42
CA LYS A 127 -6.39 -14.71 -13.78
C LYS A 127 -6.47 -16.15 -14.29
N LYS A 128 -6.14 -17.12 -13.43
CA LYS A 128 -6.27 -18.56 -13.74
C LYS A 128 -7.73 -18.99 -13.91
N ALA A 129 -8.67 -18.38 -13.19
CA ALA A 129 -10.10 -18.67 -13.34
C ALA A 129 -10.73 -18.00 -14.57
N ALA A 130 -10.23 -16.83 -14.99
CA ALA A 130 -10.64 -16.15 -16.22
C ALA A 130 -10.07 -16.79 -17.49
N SER A 131 -8.95 -17.50 -17.34
CA SER A 131 -8.24 -18.21 -18.41
C SER A 131 -8.27 -19.70 -18.05
N PRO A 132 -9.41 -20.41 -18.15
CA PRO A 132 -9.36 -21.86 -18.11
C PRO A 132 -8.40 -22.25 -19.23
N SER A 133 -7.27 -22.85 -18.85
CA SER A 133 -6.40 -23.52 -19.79
C SER A 133 -7.27 -24.42 -20.68
N ALA A 134 -7.00 -24.35 -21.98
CA ALA A 134 -7.44 -25.32 -22.97
C ALA A 134 -7.37 -26.77 -22.47
#